data_AF-A0A662RF56-F1
#
_entry.id   AF-A0A662RF56-F1
#
_cell.length_a   1.000
_cell.length_b   1.000
_cell.length_c   1.000
_cell.angle_alpha   90.00
_cell.angle_beta   90.00
_cell.angle_gamma   90.00
#
_symmetry.space_group_name_H-M   'P 1'
#
loop_
_entity.id
_entity.type
_entity.pdbx_description
1 polymer ?
#
loop_
_entity_poly.entity_id
_entity_poly.type
_entity_poly.pdbx_seq_one_letter_code
_entity_poly.pdbx_strand_id
1 'polypeptide(L)'
;MDDDGGADFTKIQNAVSNASMGDTIYVAAGEYTENVDVNRQLTLIGEDVDMVTVTAASASDHVFEVTADYVNVSGFMVTGATDSWKAGIYLGFYVDHYNISDKNASNNGLGIWLQRSNNNTLTDNTANSNVDDDGNGVGIYVYDYSSDNTLTGNNASNNDFGILLQRSNDNTLTSNTALNNNGYDGIAIVFSSSNTLANNIVNSNNHTGIHLYSSSDNTLANNTANLNGNSGIHLFSSSNNNMLTGNTANSNNYYGYDVCLYSSSNNTIYNNCFNNTNNAYDDSANTWNITPTAGKNIIGGSRLGGNYWSDYDGADSDGDGLGDLEYPIAGGGNFDYHPLCLSEASVKGDLNSDGILTPADAVIALRIAATGADDPAADVSGDDRVTSLDALMILQAAADSIEL
;
A
#
# COMPACT_ATOMS: atom_id res chain seq x y z
N MET A 1 1.21 -35.36 -11.73
CA MET A 1 1.58 -36.57 -10.96
C MET A 1 1.08 -36.39 -9.54
N ASP A 2 0.24 -37.31 -9.08
CA ASP A 2 -0.20 -37.48 -7.69
C ASP A 2 0.87 -38.30 -6.95
N ASP A 3 1.24 -37.89 -5.73
CA ASP A 3 2.30 -38.49 -4.91
C ASP A 3 1.97 -39.91 -4.42
N ASP A 4 0.70 -40.33 -4.48
CA ASP A 4 0.24 -41.61 -3.95
C ASP A 4 -0.03 -42.71 -5.01
N GLY A 5 0.20 -42.45 -6.30
CA GLY A 5 0.53 -43.52 -7.26
C GLY A 5 -0.15 -43.49 -8.64
N GLY A 6 0.71 -43.42 -9.67
CA GLY A 6 0.61 -44.29 -10.85
C GLY A 6 -0.11 -43.77 -12.10
N ALA A 7 -0.67 -42.56 -12.10
CA ALA A 7 -1.36 -42.02 -13.28
C ALA A 7 -0.82 -40.64 -13.72
N ASP A 8 -0.36 -40.60 -14.97
CA ASP A 8 -0.18 -39.35 -15.72
C ASP A 8 -1.52 -38.90 -16.28
N PHE A 9 -2.08 -37.85 -15.71
CA PHE A 9 -3.30 -37.22 -16.23
C PHE A 9 -2.94 -36.18 -17.29
N THR A 10 -3.65 -36.19 -18.42
CA THR A 10 -3.53 -35.14 -19.45
C THR A 10 -4.39 -33.92 -19.15
N LYS A 11 -5.21 -33.97 -18.09
CA LYS A 11 -6.16 -32.94 -17.67
C LYS A 11 -6.02 -32.69 -16.18
N ILE A 12 -6.01 -31.43 -15.77
CA ILE A 12 -5.91 -31.04 -14.38
C ILE A 12 -7.14 -31.52 -13.63
N GLN A 13 -8.34 -31.35 -14.20
CA GLN A 13 -9.59 -31.79 -13.57
C GLN A 13 -9.60 -33.30 -13.29
N ASN A 14 -8.99 -34.11 -14.16
CA ASN A 14 -8.93 -35.56 -13.94
C ASN A 14 -8.02 -35.90 -12.76
N ALA A 15 -6.89 -35.21 -12.59
CA ALA A 15 -6.03 -35.39 -11.44
C ALA A 15 -6.77 -35.00 -10.14
N VAL A 16 -7.40 -33.81 -10.12
CA VAL A 16 -8.19 -33.33 -8.98
C VAL A 16 -9.32 -34.29 -8.61
N SER A 17 -9.98 -34.88 -9.60
CA SER A 17 -11.10 -35.81 -9.38
C SER A 17 -10.67 -37.17 -8.81
N ASN A 18 -9.40 -37.57 -9.02
CA ASN A 18 -8.85 -38.84 -8.54
C ASN A 18 -8.03 -38.69 -7.25
N ALA A 19 -7.64 -37.47 -6.89
CA ALA A 19 -6.89 -37.19 -5.68
C ALA A 19 -7.70 -37.52 -4.41
N SER A 20 -6.99 -38.10 -3.45
CA SER A 20 -7.38 -38.25 -2.07
C SER A 20 -7.13 -36.94 -1.29
N MET A 21 -7.66 -36.91 -0.07
CA MET A 21 -7.58 -35.74 0.79
C MET A 21 -6.14 -35.54 1.29
N GLY A 22 -5.56 -34.39 0.98
CA GLY A 22 -4.19 -34.02 1.35
C GLY A 22 -3.15 -34.28 0.27
N ASP A 23 -3.52 -34.91 -0.84
CA ASP A 23 -2.60 -35.25 -1.93
C ASP A 23 -1.97 -34.00 -2.56
N THR A 24 -0.79 -34.20 -3.16
CA THR A 24 -0.10 -33.17 -3.93
C THR A 24 -0.14 -33.51 -5.42
N ILE A 25 -0.74 -32.63 -6.21
CA ILE A 25 -0.79 -32.74 -7.67
C ILE A 25 0.24 -31.79 -8.27
N TYR A 26 1.24 -32.38 -8.94
CA TYR A 26 2.19 -31.64 -9.77
C TYR A 26 1.72 -31.56 -11.22
N VAL A 27 1.67 -30.34 -11.76
CA VAL A 27 1.30 -30.04 -13.15
C VAL A 27 2.54 -29.57 -13.90
N ALA A 28 2.93 -30.33 -14.93
CA ALA A 28 4.09 -30.01 -15.76
C ALA A 28 3.84 -28.81 -16.69
N ALA A 29 4.91 -28.19 -17.17
CA ALA A 29 4.86 -27.14 -18.17
C ALA A 29 3.94 -27.48 -19.35
N GLY A 30 3.05 -26.56 -19.70
CA GLY A 30 2.07 -26.79 -20.76
C GLY A 30 0.91 -25.79 -20.76
N GLU A 31 0.11 -25.91 -21.81
CA GLU A 31 -1.10 -25.13 -22.03
C GLU A 31 -2.32 -26.03 -21.79
N TYR A 32 -3.19 -25.65 -20.86
CA TYR A 32 -4.37 -26.38 -20.46
C TYR A 32 -5.61 -25.53 -20.76
N THR A 33 -6.58 -26.08 -21.48
CA THR A 33 -7.86 -25.41 -21.75
C THR A 33 -8.96 -26.10 -20.94
N GLU A 34 -9.20 -25.61 -19.73
CA GLU A 34 -10.06 -26.23 -18.73
C GLU A 34 -10.68 -25.15 -17.82
N ASN A 35 -11.86 -25.45 -17.28
CA ASN A 35 -12.40 -24.83 -16.07
C ASN A 35 -12.29 -25.93 -14.99
N VAL A 36 -11.59 -25.63 -13.89
CA VAL A 36 -11.14 -26.63 -12.91
C VAL A 36 -11.83 -26.40 -11.56
N ASP A 37 -12.61 -27.39 -11.13
CA ASP A 37 -13.28 -27.44 -9.84
C ASP A 37 -12.37 -28.09 -8.80
N VAL A 38 -11.85 -27.29 -7.87
CA VAL A 38 -11.03 -27.74 -6.73
C VAL A 38 -11.93 -27.87 -5.49
N ASN A 39 -12.59 -29.02 -5.39
CA ASN A 39 -13.59 -29.34 -4.36
C ASN A 39 -13.10 -30.35 -3.31
N ARG A 40 -11.78 -30.52 -3.18
CA ARG A 40 -11.13 -31.39 -2.21
C ARG A 40 -9.94 -30.66 -1.60
N GLN A 41 -9.66 -30.93 -0.32
CA GLN A 41 -8.42 -30.48 0.31
C GLN A 41 -7.23 -31.16 -0.37
N LEU A 42 -6.40 -30.38 -1.08
CA LEU A 42 -5.23 -30.85 -1.79
C LEU A 42 -4.22 -29.71 -2.00
N THR A 43 -3.03 -30.06 -2.46
CA THR A 43 -2.02 -29.09 -2.91
C THR A 43 -1.83 -29.21 -4.42
N LEU A 44 -2.01 -28.13 -5.19
CA LEU A 44 -1.90 -28.10 -6.64
C LEU A 44 -0.76 -27.16 -7.08
N ILE A 45 0.32 -27.74 -7.58
CA ILE A 45 1.57 -27.03 -7.89
C ILE A 45 1.85 -27.13 -9.38
N GLY A 46 1.84 -25.99 -10.06
CA GLY A 46 2.39 -25.90 -11.41
C GLY A 46 3.90 -25.73 -11.37
N GLU A 47 4.57 -26.23 -12.42
CA GLU A 47 6.03 -26.21 -12.52
C GLU A 47 6.61 -24.80 -12.35
N ASP A 48 5.97 -23.79 -12.94
CA ASP A 48 6.24 -22.37 -12.77
C ASP A 48 5.10 -21.52 -13.37
N VAL A 49 4.92 -20.28 -12.91
CA VAL A 49 3.88 -19.36 -13.40
C VAL A 49 4.02 -19.02 -14.88
N ASP A 50 5.24 -18.99 -15.41
CA ASP A 50 5.53 -18.70 -16.83
C ASP A 50 5.49 -19.97 -17.70
N MET A 51 5.36 -21.15 -17.09
CA MET A 51 5.42 -22.45 -17.78
C MET A 51 4.09 -23.19 -17.83
N VAL A 52 3.16 -22.89 -16.91
CA VAL A 52 1.84 -23.54 -16.88
C VAL A 52 0.73 -22.52 -17.03
N THR A 53 0.09 -22.53 -18.20
CA THR A 53 -1.07 -21.69 -18.50
C THR A 53 -2.34 -22.52 -18.44
N VAL A 54 -3.33 -22.06 -17.68
CA VAL A 54 -4.69 -22.57 -17.68
C VAL A 54 -5.60 -21.50 -18.27
N THR A 55 -6.15 -21.78 -19.45
CA THR A 55 -7.12 -20.92 -20.13
C THR A 55 -8.52 -21.48 -19.94
N ALA A 56 -9.50 -20.64 -19.62
CA ALA A 56 -10.89 -21.03 -19.51
C ALA A 56 -11.36 -21.79 -20.78
N ALA A 57 -11.93 -22.99 -20.60
CA ALA A 57 -12.60 -23.68 -21.71
C ALA A 57 -13.95 -23.00 -22.05
N SER A 58 -14.55 -22.34 -21.05
CA SER A 58 -15.73 -21.50 -21.15
C SER A 58 -15.47 -20.18 -20.42
N ALA A 59 -15.59 -19.06 -21.13
CA ALA A 59 -15.47 -17.73 -20.55
C ALA A 59 -16.59 -17.41 -19.54
N SER A 60 -17.73 -18.11 -19.65
CA SER A 60 -18.87 -18.02 -18.73
C SER A 60 -18.69 -18.81 -17.44
N ASP A 61 -17.47 -19.28 -17.15
CA ASP A 61 -17.15 -20.05 -15.97
C ASP A 61 -15.78 -19.67 -15.39
N HIS A 62 -15.55 -19.93 -14.10
CA HIS A 62 -14.27 -19.63 -13.45
C HIS A 62 -13.17 -20.55 -14.00
N VAL A 63 -11.93 -20.06 -14.11
CA VAL A 63 -10.83 -20.96 -14.54
C VAL A 63 -10.49 -21.94 -13.43
N PHE A 64 -10.36 -21.45 -12.20
CA PHE A 64 -10.31 -22.25 -10.98
C PHE A 64 -11.47 -21.88 -10.06
N GLU A 65 -12.37 -22.83 -9.78
CA GLU A 65 -13.39 -22.72 -8.74
C GLU A 65 -12.98 -23.57 -7.53
N VAL A 66 -12.62 -22.90 -6.44
CA VAL A 66 -12.21 -23.53 -5.20
C VAL A 66 -13.37 -23.52 -4.23
N THR A 67 -13.74 -24.69 -3.71
CA THR A 67 -14.88 -24.88 -2.81
C THR A 67 -14.54 -25.75 -1.60
N ALA A 68 -13.28 -26.10 -1.43
CA ALA A 68 -12.79 -26.85 -0.27
C ALA A 68 -11.79 -26.02 0.56
N ASP A 69 -11.85 -26.23 1.87
CA ASP A 69 -10.90 -25.64 2.83
C ASP A 69 -9.50 -26.25 2.69
N TYR A 70 -8.50 -25.52 3.20
CA TYR A 70 -7.11 -25.99 3.31
C TYR A 70 -6.48 -26.43 1.97
N VAL A 71 -6.90 -25.82 0.87
CA VAL A 71 -6.27 -26.04 -0.44
C VAL A 71 -5.06 -25.09 -0.56
N ASN A 72 -3.99 -25.57 -1.20
CA ASN A 72 -2.83 -24.73 -1.55
C ASN A 72 -2.64 -24.76 -3.07
N VAL A 73 -2.54 -23.61 -3.72
CA VAL A 73 -2.37 -23.56 -5.17
C VAL A 73 -1.28 -22.55 -5.53
N SER A 74 -0.25 -22.98 -6.27
CA SER A 74 0.89 -22.13 -6.70
C SER A 74 1.45 -22.48 -8.08
N GLY A 75 2.09 -21.51 -8.76
CA GLY A 75 2.74 -21.71 -10.07
C GLY A 75 1.81 -21.86 -11.29
N PHE A 76 0.73 -21.08 -11.40
CA PHE A 76 -0.14 -21.08 -12.61
C PHE A 76 -0.35 -19.67 -13.13
N MET A 77 -0.30 -19.52 -14.46
CA MET A 77 -1.01 -18.47 -15.17
C MET A 77 -2.45 -18.92 -15.44
N VAL A 78 -3.43 -18.05 -15.20
CA VAL A 78 -4.86 -18.36 -15.15
C VAL A 78 -5.63 -17.26 -15.88
N THR A 79 -6.26 -17.57 -17.01
CA THR A 79 -6.76 -16.56 -17.96
C THR A 79 -8.04 -16.98 -18.71
N GLY A 80 -8.75 -16.01 -19.29
CA GLY A 80 -9.81 -16.26 -20.28
C GLY A 80 -11.23 -16.39 -19.73
N ALA A 81 -11.44 -16.27 -18.41
CA ALA A 81 -12.76 -16.20 -17.81
C ALA A 81 -13.33 -14.77 -17.91
N THR A 82 -13.74 -14.35 -19.11
CA THR A 82 -14.01 -12.94 -19.45
C THR A 82 -15.47 -12.51 -19.43
N ASP A 83 -16.43 -13.40 -19.20
CA ASP A 83 -17.84 -12.99 -19.07
C ASP A 83 -18.09 -12.36 -17.69
N SER A 84 -19.14 -11.56 -17.56
CA SER A 84 -19.48 -10.88 -16.30
C SER A 84 -19.48 -11.83 -15.09
N TRP A 85 -18.87 -11.38 -13.98
CA TRP A 85 -18.77 -12.14 -12.73
C TRP A 85 -17.97 -13.44 -12.82
N LYS A 86 -17.08 -13.56 -13.80
CA LYS A 86 -16.18 -14.72 -13.93
C LYS A 86 -14.75 -14.35 -13.62
N ALA A 87 -14.08 -15.30 -12.97
CA ALA A 87 -12.80 -15.06 -12.33
C ALA A 87 -11.75 -16.05 -12.82
N GLY A 88 -10.50 -15.58 -12.85
CA GLY A 88 -9.36 -16.47 -12.97
C GLY A 88 -9.38 -17.48 -11.82
N ILE A 89 -9.36 -16.96 -10.59
CA ILE A 89 -9.42 -17.79 -9.37
C ILE A 89 -10.59 -17.33 -8.52
N TYR A 90 -11.52 -18.23 -8.24
CA TYR A 90 -12.67 -17.99 -7.39
C TYR A 90 -12.63 -18.88 -6.15
N LEU A 91 -12.78 -18.27 -4.97
CA LEU A 91 -13.00 -18.94 -3.71
C LEU A 91 -14.47 -18.80 -3.36
N GLY A 92 -15.17 -19.92 -3.42
CA GLY A 92 -16.60 -19.99 -3.20
C GLY A 92 -17.01 -19.93 -1.74
N PHE A 93 -18.33 -20.01 -1.53
CA PHE A 93 -19.00 -19.91 -0.25
C PHE A 93 -18.35 -20.78 0.85
N TYR A 94 -17.78 -20.10 1.86
CA TYR A 94 -17.19 -20.70 3.07
C TYR A 94 -15.88 -21.48 2.84
N VAL A 95 -15.05 -21.03 1.91
CA VAL A 95 -13.66 -21.51 1.82
C VAL A 95 -12.82 -20.78 2.85
N ASP A 96 -12.27 -21.56 3.78
CA ASP A 96 -11.36 -21.07 4.80
C ASP A 96 -9.97 -21.73 4.71
N HIS A 97 -8.94 -21.01 5.16
CA HIS A 97 -7.54 -21.48 5.22
C HIS A 97 -6.94 -21.85 3.85
N TYR A 98 -7.38 -21.19 2.79
CA TYR A 98 -6.79 -21.32 1.46
C TYR A 98 -5.52 -20.48 1.33
N ASN A 99 -4.45 -21.07 0.80
CA ASN A 99 -3.22 -20.35 0.49
C ASN A 99 -3.01 -20.27 -1.03
N ILE A 100 -3.02 -19.04 -1.55
CA ILE A 100 -2.67 -18.72 -2.93
C ILE A 100 -1.33 -18.02 -2.93
N SER A 101 -0.36 -18.59 -3.65
CA SER A 101 0.94 -17.97 -3.84
C SER A 101 1.41 -18.10 -5.27
N ASP A 102 2.17 -17.11 -5.75
CA ASP A 102 2.84 -17.17 -7.05
C ASP A 102 1.90 -17.51 -8.23
N LYS A 103 0.75 -16.83 -8.27
CA LYS A 103 -0.23 -16.93 -9.38
C LYS A 103 -0.23 -15.70 -10.26
N ASN A 104 -0.56 -15.93 -11.53
CA ASN A 104 -0.91 -14.87 -12.46
C ASN A 104 -2.35 -15.05 -12.95
N ALA A 105 -3.31 -14.42 -12.28
CA ALA A 105 -4.72 -14.40 -12.62
C ALA A 105 -5.08 -13.12 -13.41
N SER A 106 -4.47 -12.96 -14.58
CA SER A 106 -4.65 -11.79 -15.46
C SER A 106 -5.53 -12.10 -16.68
N ASN A 107 -6.11 -11.08 -17.29
CA ASN A 107 -6.99 -11.20 -18.48
C ASN A 107 -8.24 -12.08 -18.25
N ASN A 108 -8.91 -11.88 -17.12
CA ASN A 108 -10.23 -12.42 -16.77
C ASN A 108 -11.19 -11.25 -16.51
N GLY A 109 -12.46 -11.49 -16.19
CA GLY A 109 -13.37 -10.44 -15.70
C GLY A 109 -12.96 -9.97 -14.30
N LEU A 110 -12.73 -10.93 -13.41
CA LEU A 110 -12.14 -10.75 -12.09
C LEU A 110 -10.84 -11.56 -12.01
N GLY A 111 -9.76 -11.01 -11.46
CA GLY A 111 -8.52 -11.79 -11.31
C GLY A 111 -8.68 -12.86 -10.24
N ILE A 112 -8.76 -12.43 -8.99
CA ILE A 112 -8.98 -13.29 -7.82
C ILE A 112 -10.22 -12.81 -7.08
N TRP A 113 -11.19 -13.70 -6.85
CA TRP A 113 -12.44 -13.37 -6.20
C TRP A 113 -12.69 -14.26 -4.98
N LEU A 114 -12.81 -13.65 -3.80
CA LEU A 114 -13.21 -14.29 -2.55
C LEU A 114 -14.66 -13.92 -2.24
N GLN A 115 -15.54 -14.91 -2.12
CA GLN A 115 -16.93 -14.72 -1.73
C GLN A 115 -17.27 -15.52 -0.48
N ARG A 116 -17.70 -14.85 0.60
CA ARG A 116 -17.97 -15.47 1.92
C ARG A 116 -16.85 -16.41 2.37
N SER A 117 -15.61 -16.04 2.13
CA SER A 117 -14.43 -16.86 2.37
C SER A 117 -13.52 -16.16 3.37
N ASN A 118 -13.17 -16.82 4.48
CA ASN A 118 -12.46 -16.20 5.59
C ASN A 118 -11.10 -16.84 5.83
N ASN A 119 -10.21 -16.19 6.59
CA ASN A 119 -8.95 -16.80 7.01
C ASN A 119 -8.07 -17.30 5.84
N ASN A 120 -8.14 -16.66 4.67
CA ASN A 120 -7.35 -17.03 3.50
C ASN A 120 -6.10 -16.15 3.36
N THR A 121 -5.04 -16.71 2.78
CA THR A 121 -3.79 -16.01 2.53
C THR A 121 -3.50 -15.92 1.04
N LEU A 122 -3.37 -14.70 0.54
CA LEU A 122 -2.99 -14.38 -0.83
C LEU A 122 -1.62 -13.69 -0.78
N THR A 123 -0.58 -14.37 -1.23
CA THR A 123 0.80 -13.86 -1.22
C THR A 123 1.39 -13.79 -2.61
N ASP A 124 1.99 -12.67 -2.99
CA ASP A 124 2.78 -12.51 -4.22
C ASP A 124 2.03 -12.92 -5.51
N ASN A 125 0.72 -12.70 -5.56
CA ASN A 125 -0.09 -12.97 -6.76
C ASN A 125 -0.18 -11.74 -7.66
N THR A 126 -0.25 -11.97 -8.97
CA THR A 126 -0.52 -10.96 -9.99
C THR A 126 -1.95 -11.12 -10.53
N ALA A 127 -2.72 -10.05 -10.50
CA ALA A 127 -4.10 -9.98 -10.98
C ALA A 127 -4.29 -8.70 -11.81
N ASN A 128 -3.61 -8.65 -12.96
CA ASN A 128 -3.55 -7.46 -13.80
C ASN A 128 -4.47 -7.55 -15.02
N SER A 129 -4.85 -6.40 -15.57
CA SER A 129 -5.53 -6.35 -16.88
C SER A 129 -6.79 -7.22 -16.94
N ASN A 130 -7.50 -7.33 -15.83
CA ASN A 130 -8.79 -7.99 -15.75
C ASN A 130 -9.88 -7.00 -16.15
N VAL A 131 -10.73 -7.40 -17.10
CA VAL A 131 -11.87 -6.66 -17.66
C VAL A 131 -12.87 -7.69 -18.21
N ASP A 132 -14.13 -7.61 -17.78
CA ASP A 132 -15.22 -8.44 -18.30
C ASP A 132 -15.82 -7.87 -19.60
N ASP A 133 -16.79 -8.58 -20.20
CA ASP A 133 -17.46 -8.19 -21.44
C ASP A 133 -18.36 -6.94 -21.31
N ASP A 134 -18.71 -6.55 -20.09
CA ASP A 134 -19.38 -5.30 -19.75
C ASP A 134 -18.39 -4.13 -19.52
N GLY A 135 -17.08 -4.40 -19.58
CA GLY A 135 -16.04 -3.43 -19.32
C GLY A 135 -15.86 -3.11 -17.84
N ASN A 136 -16.13 -4.08 -16.96
CA ASN A 136 -15.84 -4.01 -15.52
C ASN A 136 -14.73 -4.99 -15.16
N GLY A 137 -13.67 -4.47 -14.58
CA GLY A 137 -12.47 -5.21 -14.25
C GLY A 137 -12.04 -5.08 -12.81
N VAL A 138 -11.92 -6.17 -12.07
CA VAL A 138 -11.36 -6.13 -10.70
C VAL A 138 -10.16 -7.06 -10.61
N GLY A 139 -9.03 -6.54 -10.13
CA GLY A 139 -7.85 -7.37 -9.89
C GLY A 139 -8.12 -8.39 -8.77
N ILE A 140 -8.30 -7.89 -7.55
CA ILE A 140 -8.63 -8.74 -6.38
C ILE A 140 -9.93 -8.25 -5.73
N TYR A 141 -10.92 -9.12 -5.64
CA TYR A 141 -12.22 -8.79 -5.07
C TYR A 141 -12.50 -9.64 -3.82
N VAL A 142 -12.60 -8.99 -2.66
CA VAL A 142 -12.92 -9.62 -1.37
C VAL A 142 -14.34 -9.21 -0.96
N TYR A 143 -15.30 -10.11 -1.18
CA TYR A 143 -16.71 -9.78 -1.24
C TYR A 143 -17.58 -10.56 -0.25
N ASP A 144 -18.61 -9.90 0.27
CA ASP A 144 -19.76 -10.48 0.98
C ASP A 144 -19.34 -11.33 2.19
N TYR A 145 -18.96 -10.67 3.28
CA TYR A 145 -18.55 -11.33 4.53
C TYR A 145 -17.33 -12.23 4.37
N SER A 146 -16.35 -11.78 3.59
CA SER A 146 -15.03 -12.42 3.47
C SER A 146 -14.06 -11.71 4.41
N SER A 147 -14.02 -12.15 5.67
CA SER A 147 -13.26 -11.52 6.75
C SER A 147 -11.97 -12.25 7.09
N ASP A 148 -11.09 -11.63 7.88
CA ASP A 148 -9.88 -12.27 8.41
C ASP A 148 -8.90 -12.77 7.32
N ASN A 149 -8.94 -12.21 6.11
CA ASN A 149 -8.02 -12.58 5.03
C ASN A 149 -6.75 -11.73 5.06
N THR A 150 -5.64 -12.32 4.64
CA THR A 150 -4.33 -11.67 4.52
C THR A 150 -3.89 -11.60 3.07
N LEU A 151 -3.72 -10.38 2.56
CA LEU A 151 -3.24 -10.08 1.21
C LEU A 151 -1.86 -9.42 1.33
N THR A 152 -0.80 -10.13 0.96
CA THR A 152 0.59 -9.65 1.05
C THR A 152 1.28 -9.65 -0.30
N GLY A 153 1.93 -8.55 -0.68
CA GLY A 153 2.80 -8.54 -1.87
C GLY A 153 2.09 -8.72 -3.21
N ASN A 154 0.76 -8.64 -3.26
CA ASN A 154 0.02 -8.87 -4.50
C ASN A 154 0.07 -7.63 -5.42
N ASN A 155 0.04 -7.87 -6.73
CA ASN A 155 -0.03 -6.84 -7.77
C ASN A 155 -1.38 -6.88 -8.48
N ALA A 156 -2.17 -5.82 -8.32
CA ALA A 156 -3.50 -5.65 -8.93
C ALA A 156 -3.57 -4.34 -9.73
N SER A 157 -2.79 -4.30 -10.82
CA SER A 157 -2.58 -3.11 -11.66
C SER A 157 -3.27 -3.22 -13.02
N ASN A 158 -3.58 -2.08 -13.62
CA ASN A 158 -4.22 -1.98 -14.95
C ASN A 158 -5.60 -2.66 -15.04
N ASN A 159 -6.38 -2.63 -13.97
CA ASN A 159 -7.79 -3.05 -13.92
C ASN A 159 -8.71 -1.81 -13.82
N ASP A 160 -10.03 -1.99 -13.71
CA ASP A 160 -10.90 -0.86 -13.35
C ASP A 160 -10.80 -0.53 -11.85
N PHE A 161 -10.92 -1.56 -11.01
CA PHE A 161 -10.53 -1.52 -9.59
C PHE A 161 -9.31 -2.41 -9.38
N GLY A 162 -8.30 -1.92 -8.65
CA GLY A 162 -7.16 -2.75 -8.27
C GLY A 162 -7.58 -3.81 -7.24
N ILE A 163 -7.76 -3.39 -6.00
CA ILE A 163 -8.24 -4.25 -4.90
C ILE A 163 -9.55 -3.67 -4.34
N LEU A 164 -10.61 -4.47 -4.32
CA LEU A 164 -11.91 -4.07 -3.80
C LEU A 164 -12.30 -4.97 -2.62
N LEU A 165 -12.53 -4.38 -1.45
CA LEU A 165 -13.15 -5.03 -0.29
C LEU A 165 -14.57 -4.49 -0.17
N GLN A 166 -15.57 -5.39 -0.21
CA GLN A 166 -16.97 -4.99 -0.07
C GLN A 166 -17.73 -5.88 0.91
N ARG A 167 -18.21 -5.28 2.00
CA ARG A 167 -18.87 -5.95 3.14
C ARG A 167 -17.97 -7.01 3.79
N SER A 168 -16.69 -6.70 3.95
CA SER A 168 -15.63 -7.64 4.34
C SER A 168 -14.75 -7.00 5.39
N ASN A 169 -14.81 -7.47 6.64
CA ASN A 169 -14.16 -6.82 7.78
C ASN A 169 -12.86 -7.52 8.16
N ASP A 170 -12.05 -6.89 9.01
CA ASP A 170 -10.93 -7.57 9.69
C ASP A 170 -9.86 -8.15 8.73
N ASN A 171 -9.73 -7.60 7.52
CA ASN A 171 -8.72 -8.04 6.54
C ASN A 171 -7.42 -7.24 6.67
N THR A 172 -6.30 -7.85 6.31
CA THR A 172 -4.97 -7.23 6.31
C THR A 172 -4.39 -7.18 4.90
N LEU A 173 -4.10 -5.99 4.41
CA LEU A 173 -3.49 -5.72 3.11
C LEU A 173 -2.11 -5.10 3.34
N THR A 174 -1.04 -5.87 3.14
CA THR A 174 0.34 -5.41 3.35
C THR A 174 1.18 -5.46 2.08
N SER A 175 1.89 -4.37 1.77
CA SER A 175 2.86 -4.34 0.65
C SER A 175 2.27 -4.72 -0.71
N ASN A 176 0.97 -4.49 -0.93
CA ASN A 176 0.36 -4.71 -2.23
C ASN A 176 0.58 -3.51 -3.15
N THR A 177 0.54 -3.77 -4.46
CA THR A 177 0.72 -2.78 -5.52
C THR A 177 -0.54 -2.69 -6.37
N ALA A 178 -1.09 -1.48 -6.51
CA ALA A 178 -2.27 -1.20 -7.35
C ALA A 178 -2.01 0.07 -8.18
N LEU A 179 -1.50 -0.12 -9.39
CA LEU A 179 -1.06 0.96 -10.28
C LEU A 179 -1.92 1.06 -11.53
N ASN A 180 -2.09 2.29 -12.02
CA ASN A 180 -2.68 2.55 -13.33
C ASN A 180 -4.07 1.92 -13.54
N ASN A 181 -4.84 1.73 -12.47
CA ASN A 181 -6.22 1.26 -12.60
C ASN A 181 -7.08 2.41 -13.17
N ASN A 182 -7.83 2.13 -14.22
CA ASN A 182 -8.33 3.17 -15.14
C ASN A 182 -9.85 3.41 -15.08
N GLY A 183 -10.63 2.47 -14.56
CA GLY A 183 -12.07 2.64 -14.36
C GLY A 183 -12.44 3.42 -13.10
N TYR A 184 -11.82 3.09 -11.97
CA TYR A 184 -12.18 3.59 -10.64
C TYR A 184 -10.95 3.73 -9.72
N ASP A 185 -11.03 3.19 -8.50
CA ASP A 185 -10.06 3.39 -7.42
C ASP A 185 -8.97 2.31 -7.41
N GLY A 186 -7.78 2.64 -6.90
CA GLY A 186 -6.69 1.68 -6.75
C GLY A 186 -7.00 0.62 -5.69
N ILE A 187 -7.29 1.05 -4.46
CA ILE A 187 -7.81 0.20 -3.37
C ILE A 187 -9.10 0.81 -2.82
N ALA A 188 -10.20 0.06 -2.87
CA ALA A 188 -11.50 0.50 -2.35
C ALA A 188 -11.97 -0.40 -1.19
N ILE A 189 -12.36 0.24 -0.08
CA ILE A 189 -12.88 -0.38 1.14
C ILE A 189 -14.32 0.11 1.33
N VAL A 190 -15.29 -0.77 1.08
CA VAL A 190 -16.70 -0.41 0.95
C VAL A 190 -17.54 -1.19 1.95
N PHE A 191 -18.25 -0.49 2.84
CA PHE A 191 -19.02 -1.11 3.93
C PHE A 191 -18.21 -2.13 4.75
N SER A 192 -16.93 -1.83 4.98
CA SER A 192 -15.92 -2.79 5.46
C SER A 192 -15.10 -2.13 6.58
N SER A 193 -15.19 -2.66 7.79
CA SER A 193 -14.60 -2.06 8.99
C SER A 193 -13.46 -2.90 9.55
N SER A 194 -12.65 -2.31 10.44
CA SER A 194 -11.55 -3.00 11.14
C SER A 194 -10.45 -3.58 10.24
N ASN A 195 -10.27 -3.07 9.02
CA ASN A 195 -9.21 -3.53 8.12
C ASN A 195 -7.89 -2.77 8.36
N THR A 196 -6.77 -3.43 8.05
CA THR A 196 -5.43 -2.84 8.11
C THR A 196 -4.80 -2.78 6.72
N LEU A 197 -4.43 -1.59 6.28
CA LEU A 197 -3.70 -1.34 5.03
C LEU A 197 -2.32 -0.79 5.38
N ALA A 198 -1.27 -1.58 5.18
CA ALA A 198 0.09 -1.22 5.53
C ALA A 198 1.06 -1.28 4.34
N ASN A 199 1.87 -0.24 4.14
CA ASN A 199 2.95 -0.23 3.15
C ASN A 199 2.51 -0.50 1.69
N ASN A 200 1.24 -0.23 1.33
CA ASN A 200 0.76 -0.45 -0.03
C ASN A 200 1.17 0.71 -0.96
N ILE A 201 1.38 0.40 -2.23
CA ILE A 201 1.71 1.38 -3.29
C ILE A 201 0.54 1.49 -4.24
N VAL A 202 -0.14 2.63 -4.24
CA VAL A 202 -1.45 2.83 -4.87
C VAL A 202 -1.44 4.10 -5.73
N ASN A 203 -0.60 4.09 -6.76
CA ASN A 203 -0.27 5.29 -7.55
C ASN A 203 -0.90 5.28 -8.94
N SER A 204 -1.06 6.48 -9.50
CA SER A 204 -1.41 6.67 -10.92
C SER A 204 -2.73 6.03 -11.34
N ASN A 205 -3.65 5.82 -10.40
CA ASN A 205 -5.00 5.34 -10.70
C ASN A 205 -5.85 6.52 -11.21
N ASN A 206 -6.85 6.26 -12.06
CA ASN A 206 -7.65 7.31 -12.70
C ASN A 206 -8.61 8.00 -11.72
N HIS A 207 -8.97 7.36 -10.60
CA HIS A 207 -9.75 7.95 -9.52
C HIS A 207 -8.94 8.07 -8.23
N THR A 208 -9.42 7.55 -7.10
CA THR A 208 -8.76 7.67 -5.80
C THR A 208 -7.66 6.61 -5.71
N GLY A 209 -6.57 6.92 -5.02
CA GLY A 209 -5.63 5.89 -4.60
C GLY A 209 -6.31 4.91 -3.65
N ILE A 210 -6.58 5.35 -2.42
CA ILE A 210 -7.26 4.55 -1.38
C ILE A 210 -8.59 5.20 -1.00
N HIS A 211 -9.70 4.49 -1.18
CA HIS A 211 -11.05 5.00 -0.91
C HIS A 211 -11.76 4.18 0.16
N LEU A 212 -12.23 4.83 1.22
CA LEU A 212 -13.06 4.26 2.29
C LEU A 212 -14.48 4.83 2.17
N TYR A 213 -15.46 3.96 1.92
CA TYR A 213 -16.87 4.33 1.84
C TYR A 213 -17.69 3.61 2.91
N SER A 214 -18.31 4.38 3.82
CA SER A 214 -19.06 3.85 4.96
C SER A 214 -18.31 2.76 5.73
N SER A 215 -17.02 3.01 5.99
CA SER A 215 -16.05 2.02 6.47
C SER A 215 -15.31 2.60 7.66
N SER A 216 -15.54 2.02 8.84
CA SER A 216 -15.04 2.56 10.12
C SER A 216 -13.93 1.71 10.73
N ASP A 217 -13.22 2.28 11.69
CA ASP A 217 -12.25 1.55 12.52
C ASP A 217 -11.09 0.92 11.72
N ASN A 218 -10.77 1.43 10.53
CA ASN A 218 -9.65 0.95 9.71
C ASN A 218 -8.35 1.68 10.03
N THR A 219 -7.21 1.01 9.82
CA THR A 219 -5.86 1.59 9.96
C THR A 219 -5.16 1.63 8.61
N LEU A 220 -4.76 2.83 8.19
CA LEU A 220 -3.95 3.07 6.99
C LEU A 220 -2.57 3.55 7.44
N ALA A 221 -1.58 2.67 7.34
CA ALA A 221 -0.21 2.92 7.79
C ALA A 221 0.80 2.86 6.64
N ASN A 222 1.65 3.88 6.51
CA ASN A 222 2.80 3.87 5.59
C ASN A 222 2.44 3.61 4.10
N ASN A 223 1.23 3.93 3.66
CA ASN A 223 0.84 3.74 2.27
C ASN A 223 1.33 4.91 1.40
N THR A 224 1.61 4.63 0.12
CA THR A 224 1.95 5.65 -0.88
C THR A 224 0.83 5.74 -1.90
N ALA A 225 0.19 6.90 -2.02
CA ALA A 225 -0.95 7.15 -2.91
C ALA A 225 -0.75 8.44 -3.71
N ASN A 226 0.17 8.39 -4.67
CA ASN A 226 0.61 9.51 -5.48
C ASN A 226 0.03 9.49 -6.89
N LEU A 227 -0.07 10.67 -7.51
CA LEU A 227 -0.40 10.82 -8.93
C LEU A 227 -1.76 10.22 -9.31
N ASN A 228 -2.66 10.02 -8.35
CA ASN A 228 -4.00 9.50 -8.62
C ASN A 228 -4.88 10.60 -9.21
N GLY A 229 -5.85 10.22 -10.01
CA GLY A 229 -6.65 11.13 -10.81
C GLY A 229 -7.69 11.90 -10.02
N ASN A 230 -7.96 11.57 -8.75
CA ASN A 230 -8.74 12.38 -7.81
C ASN A 230 -7.92 12.64 -6.53
N SER A 231 -8.26 11.99 -5.41
CA SER A 231 -7.55 12.13 -4.14
C SER A 231 -6.56 10.98 -3.93
N GLY A 232 -5.50 11.23 -3.16
CA GLY A 232 -4.62 10.14 -2.73
C GLY A 232 -5.37 9.18 -1.80
N ILE A 233 -5.97 9.72 -0.74
CA ILE A 233 -6.80 8.97 0.21
C ILE A 233 -8.13 9.71 0.42
N HIS A 234 -9.27 9.00 0.31
CA HIS A 234 -10.60 9.57 0.47
C HIS A 234 -11.44 8.77 1.47
N LEU A 235 -11.97 9.42 2.49
CA LEU A 235 -12.91 8.87 3.46
C LEU A 235 -14.28 9.52 3.27
N PHE A 236 -15.27 8.73 2.88
CA PHE A 236 -16.59 9.22 2.50
C PHE A 236 -17.72 8.53 3.28
N SER A 237 -18.76 9.31 3.62
CA SER A 237 -20.06 8.84 4.09
C SER A 237 -19.99 7.99 5.36
N SER A 238 -19.72 8.62 6.50
CA SER A 238 -19.65 7.97 7.83
C SER A 238 -18.53 6.93 7.94
N SER A 239 -17.39 7.18 7.29
CA SER A 239 -16.16 6.41 7.51
C SER A 239 -15.47 6.96 8.76
N ASN A 240 -15.88 6.47 9.93
CA ASN A 240 -15.51 7.05 11.21
C ASN A 240 -14.41 6.26 11.92
N ASN A 241 -13.76 6.88 12.91
CA ASN A 241 -12.79 6.22 13.79
C ASN A 241 -11.59 5.56 13.06
N ASN A 242 -11.25 6.01 11.86
CA ASN A 242 -10.10 5.49 11.13
C ASN A 242 -8.81 6.20 11.57
N MET A 243 -7.68 5.51 11.45
CA MET A 243 -6.35 6.05 11.74
C MET A 243 -5.51 6.09 10.47
N LEU A 244 -5.00 7.27 10.11
CA LEU A 244 -4.09 7.48 8.98
C LEU A 244 -2.75 7.96 9.52
N THR A 245 -1.70 7.14 9.38
CA THR A 245 -0.35 7.49 9.84
C THR A 245 0.75 7.02 8.91
N GLY A 246 1.82 7.81 8.76
CA GLY A 246 2.95 7.44 7.91
C GLY A 246 2.66 7.47 6.42
N ASN A 247 1.46 7.88 5.99
CA ASN A 247 1.09 7.83 4.57
C ASN A 247 1.70 9.00 3.80
N THR A 248 2.02 8.74 2.53
CA THR A 248 2.47 9.76 1.57
C THR A 248 1.43 9.88 0.47
N ALA A 249 0.95 11.10 0.24
CA ALA A 249 0.12 11.45 -0.90
C ALA A 249 0.70 12.72 -1.54
N ASN A 250 0.83 12.70 -2.87
CA ASN A 250 1.50 13.75 -3.62
C ASN A 250 0.94 13.84 -5.04
N SER A 251 0.74 15.07 -5.52
CA SER A 251 0.39 15.37 -6.92
C SER A 251 -0.88 14.67 -7.41
N ASN A 252 -1.91 14.60 -6.56
CA ASN A 252 -3.21 13.99 -6.90
C ASN A 252 -4.16 14.98 -7.62
N ASN A 253 -4.80 14.50 -8.70
CA ASN A 253 -5.54 15.15 -9.80
C ASN A 253 -6.92 15.75 -9.47
N TYR A 254 -7.97 15.47 -10.22
CA TYR A 254 -9.33 16.05 -10.28
C TYR A 254 -10.04 16.42 -8.94
N TYR A 255 -10.35 17.71 -8.74
CA TYR A 255 -10.85 18.37 -7.50
C TYR A 255 -9.87 18.44 -6.31
N GLY A 256 -8.81 17.62 -6.32
CA GLY A 256 -7.44 18.03 -5.96
C GLY A 256 -7.06 18.10 -4.50
N TYR A 257 -7.40 17.11 -3.69
CA TYR A 257 -6.85 16.95 -2.33
C TYR A 257 -5.96 15.72 -2.23
N ASP A 258 -4.83 15.80 -1.51
CA ASP A 258 -4.09 14.58 -1.16
C ASP A 258 -4.91 13.69 -0.22
N VAL A 259 -5.59 14.30 0.76
CA VAL A 259 -6.52 13.62 1.66
C VAL A 259 -7.84 14.36 1.74
N CYS A 260 -8.95 13.65 1.53
CA CYS A 260 -10.30 14.19 1.64
C CYS A 260 -11.14 13.40 2.65
N LEU A 261 -11.72 14.08 3.63
CA LEU A 261 -12.68 13.52 4.60
C LEU A 261 -14.01 14.23 4.41
N TYR A 262 -15.02 13.50 3.96
CA TYR A 262 -16.35 14.05 3.71
C TYR A 262 -17.41 13.26 4.46
N SER A 263 -18.16 13.97 5.31
CA SER A 263 -19.16 13.42 6.24
C SER A 263 -18.62 12.25 7.07
N SER A 264 -17.38 12.36 7.53
CA SER A 264 -16.62 11.29 8.20
C SER A 264 -15.89 11.85 9.42
N SER A 265 -16.20 11.36 10.61
CA SER A 265 -15.81 11.97 11.91
C SER A 265 -14.98 11.01 12.77
N ASN A 266 -14.36 11.56 13.81
CA ASN A 266 -13.54 10.86 14.80
C ASN A 266 -12.32 10.13 14.20
N ASN A 267 -11.88 10.53 13.01
CA ASN A 267 -10.65 10.00 12.42
C ASN A 267 -9.43 10.70 13.04
N THR A 268 -8.31 9.98 13.12
CA THR A 268 -7.03 10.49 13.62
C THR A 268 -5.97 10.44 12.53
N ILE A 269 -5.43 11.59 12.15
CA ILE A 269 -4.53 11.77 11.01
C ILE A 269 -3.26 12.45 11.51
N TYR A 270 -2.14 11.73 11.56
CA TYR A 270 -0.87 12.28 12.04
C TYR A 270 0.31 11.57 11.41
N ASN A 271 1.46 12.23 11.35
CA ASN A 271 2.70 11.72 10.79
C ASN A 271 2.56 11.31 9.29
N ASN A 272 1.77 12.04 8.52
CA ASN A 272 1.63 11.85 7.07
C ASN A 272 2.38 12.96 6.32
N CYS A 273 2.63 12.76 5.02
CA CYS A 273 3.30 13.71 4.13
C CYS A 273 2.37 14.05 2.97
N PHE A 274 1.93 15.32 2.92
CA PHE A 274 1.03 15.84 1.90
C PHE A 274 1.75 16.90 1.06
N ASN A 275 1.77 16.67 -0.25
CA ASN A 275 2.44 17.51 -1.22
C ASN A 275 1.60 17.72 -2.47
N ASN A 276 0.62 18.63 -2.36
CA ASN A 276 -0.24 19.02 -3.45
C ASN A 276 -0.69 20.48 -3.30
N THR A 277 -1.26 21.04 -4.36
CA THR A 277 -1.79 22.41 -4.35
C THR A 277 -2.93 22.58 -3.35
N ASN A 278 -3.77 21.55 -3.14
CA ASN A 278 -4.60 21.47 -1.94
C ASN A 278 -4.24 20.18 -1.21
N ASN A 279 -3.72 20.30 0.01
CA ASN A 279 -3.24 19.13 0.75
C ASN A 279 -4.40 18.35 1.39
N ALA A 280 -5.33 19.01 2.07
CA ALA A 280 -6.43 18.33 2.75
C ALA A 280 -7.78 19.06 2.69
N TYR A 281 -8.85 18.27 2.74
CA TYR A 281 -10.22 18.71 2.96
C TYR A 281 -10.89 17.89 4.08
N ASP A 282 -11.62 18.56 4.96
CA ASP A 282 -12.37 17.97 6.06
C ASP A 282 -13.58 18.83 6.44
N ASP A 283 -14.79 18.27 6.30
CA ASP A 283 -16.06 18.95 6.65
C ASP A 283 -16.65 18.52 8.01
N SER A 284 -15.94 17.67 8.75
CA SER A 284 -16.46 16.92 9.89
C SER A 284 -15.54 17.09 11.11
N ALA A 285 -15.84 16.45 12.25
CA ALA A 285 -15.00 16.57 13.44
C ALA A 285 -13.92 15.49 13.45
N ASN A 286 -12.65 15.84 13.18
CA ASN A 286 -11.52 14.91 13.18
C ASN A 286 -10.31 15.52 13.88
N THR A 287 -9.31 14.68 14.18
CA THR A 287 -8.07 15.09 14.85
C THR A 287 -6.90 14.96 13.89
N TRP A 288 -6.18 16.06 13.63
CA TRP A 288 -5.07 16.13 12.66
C TRP A 288 -3.68 16.13 13.31
N ASN A 289 -3.60 15.79 14.59
CA ASN A 289 -2.35 15.66 15.33
C ASN A 289 -2.55 14.77 16.57
N ILE A 290 -1.44 14.35 17.18
CA ILE A 290 -1.40 13.71 18.49
C ILE A 290 -0.66 14.61 19.49
N THR A 291 -0.67 14.23 20.76
CA THR A 291 0.22 14.84 21.74
C THR A 291 1.68 14.62 21.33
N PRO A 292 2.52 15.68 21.26
CA PRO A 292 3.91 15.57 20.90
C PRO A 292 4.62 14.47 21.69
N THR A 293 5.20 13.50 20.97
CA THR A 293 5.81 12.31 21.56
C THR A 293 7.14 12.04 20.86
N ALA A 294 8.17 11.63 21.60
CA ALA A 294 9.46 11.27 21.01
C ALA A 294 9.30 10.07 20.06
N GLY A 295 9.87 10.17 18.86
CA GLY A 295 9.78 9.13 17.83
C GLY A 295 10.11 9.69 16.46
N LYS A 296 10.76 8.88 15.62
CA LYS A 296 11.12 9.30 14.26
C LYS A 296 9.85 9.54 13.43
N ASN A 297 9.70 10.74 12.88
CA ASN A 297 8.57 11.10 12.03
C ASN A 297 8.87 10.87 10.53
N ILE A 298 7.85 11.06 9.70
CA ILE A 298 7.88 10.74 8.26
C ILE A 298 8.89 11.56 7.46
N ILE A 299 9.22 12.77 7.93
CA ILE A 299 10.26 13.63 7.33
C ILE A 299 11.64 13.46 8.00
N GLY A 300 11.77 12.49 8.92
CA GLY A 300 13.03 12.15 9.57
C GLY A 300 13.34 12.87 10.87
N GLY A 301 12.47 13.78 11.33
CA GLY A 301 12.59 14.48 12.61
C GLY A 301 12.38 13.57 13.83
N SER A 302 12.70 14.07 15.02
CA SER A 302 12.79 13.26 16.25
C SER A 302 11.49 13.16 17.07
N ARG A 303 10.44 13.88 16.66
CA ARG A 303 9.14 13.93 17.34
C ARG A 303 7.98 13.65 16.39
N LEU A 304 7.00 12.90 16.90
CA LEU A 304 5.67 12.79 16.32
C LEU A 304 4.78 13.89 16.89
N GLY A 305 3.93 14.49 16.07
CA GLY A 305 2.97 15.52 16.46
C GLY A 305 1.82 15.55 15.47
N GLY A 306 1.97 16.33 14.41
CA GLY A 306 1.02 16.47 13.31
C GLY A 306 1.52 15.84 12.02
N ASN A 307 1.22 16.47 10.90
CA ASN A 307 1.54 16.06 9.54
C ASN A 307 2.48 17.05 8.87
N TYR A 308 3.17 16.60 7.82
CA TYR A 308 3.91 17.48 6.92
C TYR A 308 2.99 18.00 5.82
N TRP A 309 3.08 19.30 5.57
CA TRP A 309 2.29 20.04 4.60
C TRP A 309 3.23 20.82 3.69
N SER A 310 3.17 20.56 2.38
CA SER A 310 4.05 21.22 1.40
C SER A 310 3.94 22.74 1.34
N ASP A 311 2.84 23.31 1.81
CA ASP A 311 2.55 24.74 1.81
C ASP A 311 2.59 25.38 3.21
N TYR A 312 3.03 24.64 4.23
CA TYR A 312 3.23 25.20 5.56
C TYR A 312 4.50 26.05 5.63
N ASP A 313 4.34 27.30 6.06
CA ASP A 313 5.38 28.32 6.16
C ASP A 313 5.62 28.80 7.61
N GLY A 314 5.05 28.10 8.60
CA GLY A 314 5.23 28.42 10.00
C GLY A 314 6.63 28.10 10.52
N ALA A 315 7.05 28.82 11.57
CA ALA A 315 8.35 28.65 12.20
C ALA A 315 8.34 27.52 13.26
N ASP A 316 9.50 26.94 13.50
CA ASP A 316 9.82 26.09 14.65
C ASP A 316 10.84 26.84 15.51
N SER A 317 10.35 27.70 16.41
CA SER A 317 11.20 28.64 17.18
C SER A 317 11.91 27.99 18.35
N ASP A 318 11.42 26.84 18.83
CA ASP A 318 12.02 26.09 19.94
C ASP A 318 12.90 24.91 19.47
N GLY A 319 12.93 24.65 18.16
CA GLY A 319 13.80 23.69 17.50
C GLY A 319 13.41 22.25 17.79
N ASP A 320 12.16 21.99 18.16
CA ASP A 320 11.71 20.65 18.54
C ASP A 320 11.27 19.78 17.35
N GLY A 321 11.23 20.36 16.14
CA GLY A 321 10.84 19.73 14.89
C GLY A 321 9.34 19.86 14.57
N LEU A 322 8.57 20.61 15.37
CA LEU A 322 7.15 20.87 15.20
C LEU A 322 6.91 22.37 15.03
N GLY A 323 5.95 22.73 14.18
CA GLY A 323 5.61 24.11 13.91
C GLY A 323 4.85 24.77 15.06
N ASP A 324 5.20 26.01 15.37
CA ASP A 324 4.58 26.84 16.41
C ASP A 324 3.20 27.37 15.99
N LEU A 325 2.93 27.43 14.68
CA LEU A 325 1.68 27.90 14.11
C LEU A 325 0.81 26.73 13.68
N GLU A 326 -0.48 26.76 14.04
CA GLU A 326 -1.45 25.77 13.58
C GLU A 326 -1.68 25.83 12.06
N TYR A 327 -1.86 24.68 11.42
CA TYR A 327 -2.22 24.57 10.01
C TYR A 327 -3.74 24.35 9.87
N PRO A 328 -4.49 25.26 9.23
CA PRO A 328 -5.93 25.12 9.04
C PRO A 328 -6.28 24.09 7.96
N ILE A 329 -7.27 23.24 8.23
CA ILE A 329 -7.79 22.27 7.25
C ILE A 329 -9.01 22.84 6.53
N ALA A 330 -9.01 22.81 5.19
CA ALA A 330 -10.11 23.33 4.39
C ALA A 330 -11.41 22.54 4.60
N GLY A 331 -12.57 23.19 4.44
CA GLY A 331 -13.90 22.56 4.53
C GLY A 331 -14.60 22.69 5.88
N GLY A 332 -13.84 22.87 6.96
CA GLY A 332 -14.34 22.90 8.33
C GLY A 332 -13.53 23.82 9.24
N GLY A 333 -13.56 23.53 10.54
CA GLY A 333 -12.84 24.30 11.59
C GLY A 333 -11.74 23.49 12.27
N ASN A 334 -11.21 22.46 11.60
CA ASN A 334 -10.14 21.62 12.16
C ASN A 334 -8.77 22.22 11.84
N PHE A 335 -7.82 21.90 12.70
CA PHE A 335 -6.44 22.35 12.63
C PHE A 335 -5.51 21.19 12.95
N ASP A 336 -4.36 21.19 12.30
CA ASP A 336 -3.17 20.50 12.80
C ASP A 336 -2.40 21.47 13.70
N TYR A 337 -2.35 21.19 14.99
CA TYR A 337 -1.68 22.04 15.98
C TYR A 337 -0.19 21.78 16.11
N HIS A 338 0.34 20.73 15.48
CA HIS A 338 1.76 20.37 15.52
C HIS A 338 2.29 20.01 14.13
N PRO A 339 2.16 20.88 13.11
CA PRO A 339 2.69 20.59 11.78
C PRO A 339 4.15 20.16 11.84
N LEU A 340 4.54 19.19 11.03
CA LEU A 340 5.93 18.75 10.98
C LEU A 340 6.74 19.79 10.19
N CYS A 341 7.66 20.45 10.88
CA CYS A 341 8.65 21.30 10.24
C CYS A 341 9.79 20.42 9.76
N LEU A 342 10.21 20.61 8.50
CA LEU A 342 11.58 20.25 8.17
C LEU A 342 12.43 21.02 9.17
N SER A 343 13.23 20.31 9.97
CA SER A 343 14.37 21.01 10.58
C SER A 343 15.04 21.70 9.42
N GLU A 344 15.34 23.00 9.51
CA GLU A 344 16.09 23.68 8.46
C GLU A 344 17.22 22.73 8.09
N ALA A 345 17.15 22.18 6.86
CA ALA A 345 17.79 20.93 6.50
C ALA A 345 19.23 21.02 6.99
N SER A 346 19.62 20.20 7.99
CA SER A 346 20.77 20.45 8.88
C SER A 346 21.76 21.33 8.16
N VAL A 347 21.76 22.63 8.45
CA VAL A 347 22.49 23.62 7.64
C VAL A 347 23.84 22.99 7.37
N LYS A 348 24.24 22.78 6.11
CA LYS A 348 25.42 21.95 5.83
C LYS A 348 26.58 22.50 6.67
N GLY A 349 27.10 21.73 7.62
CA GLY A 349 28.07 22.21 8.61
C GLY A 349 27.56 22.64 9.99
N ASP A 350 26.26 22.60 10.28
CA ASP A 350 25.64 22.75 11.60
C ASP A 350 25.62 21.38 12.27
N LEU A 351 26.53 21.22 13.23
CA LEU A 351 26.85 19.92 13.85
C LEU A 351 26.35 19.83 15.29
N ASN A 352 25.78 20.91 15.80
CA ASN A 352 25.12 20.94 17.10
C ASN A 352 23.58 21.02 16.97
N SER A 353 23.07 21.20 15.74
CA SER A 353 21.65 21.28 15.38
C SER A 353 20.93 22.46 16.03
N ASP A 354 21.62 23.59 16.21
CA ASP A 354 21.03 24.84 16.72
C ASP A 354 20.54 25.77 15.59
N GLY A 355 20.70 25.35 14.33
CA GLY A 355 20.27 26.08 13.13
C GLY A 355 21.22 27.22 12.73
N ILE A 356 22.35 27.40 13.42
CA ILE A 356 23.28 28.51 13.20
C ILE A 356 24.71 27.97 13.03
N LEU A 357 25.37 28.33 11.92
CA LEU A 357 26.79 28.03 11.78
C LEU A 357 27.61 28.90 12.74
N THR A 358 28.28 28.26 13.70
CA THR A 358 29.12 28.94 14.68
C THR A 358 30.52 28.29 14.76
N PRO A 359 31.48 28.93 15.46
CA PRO A 359 32.73 28.26 15.80
C PRO A 359 32.55 26.97 16.61
N ALA A 360 31.41 26.73 17.26
CA ALA A 360 31.15 25.48 17.97
C ALA A 360 31.04 24.30 16.99
N ASP A 361 30.44 24.51 15.82
CA ASP A 361 30.28 23.50 14.79
C ASP A 361 31.62 23.14 14.15
N ALA A 362 32.46 24.13 13.89
CA ALA A 362 33.84 23.92 13.45
C ALA A 362 34.65 23.06 14.45
N VAL A 363 34.41 23.22 15.75
CA VAL A 363 35.05 22.39 16.78
C VAL A 363 34.54 20.95 16.75
N ILE A 364 33.25 20.73 16.48
CA ILE A 364 32.69 19.39 16.32
C ILE A 364 33.26 18.71 15.07
N ALA A 365 33.34 19.41 13.94
CA ALA A 365 33.99 18.92 12.72
C ALA A 365 35.45 18.53 12.95
N LEU A 366 36.22 19.36 13.68
CA LEU A 366 37.61 19.05 14.07
C LEU A 366 37.71 17.78 14.92
N ARG A 367 36.75 17.53 15.81
CA ARG A 367 36.69 16.30 16.61
C ARG A 367 36.39 15.08 15.74
N ILE A 368 35.44 15.20 14.82
CA ILE A 368 35.08 14.14 13.87
C ILE A 368 36.31 13.80 13.01
N ALA A 369 36.96 14.81 12.41
CA ALA A 369 38.19 14.66 11.63
C ALA A 369 39.34 14.00 12.41
N ALA A 370 39.50 14.32 13.70
CA ALA A 370 40.53 13.71 14.55
C ALA A 370 40.26 12.23 14.87
N THR A 371 39.00 11.80 14.83
CA THR A 371 38.59 10.41 15.09
C THR A 371 38.47 9.56 13.83
N GLY A 372 38.37 10.19 12.65
CA GLY A 372 38.08 9.52 11.38
C GLY A 372 36.65 8.96 11.31
N ALA A 373 35.75 9.48 12.14
CA ALA A 373 34.32 9.18 12.04
C ALA A 373 33.72 9.87 10.81
N ASP A 374 32.63 9.30 10.31
CA ASP A 374 31.89 9.80 9.14
C ASP A 374 30.60 10.49 9.60
N ASP A 375 30.32 11.66 9.04
CA ASP A 375 29.12 12.45 9.29
C ASP A 375 28.80 13.30 8.04
N PRO A 376 27.71 13.00 7.31
CA PRO A 376 27.34 13.70 6.08
C PRO A 376 27.08 15.20 6.26
N ALA A 377 26.69 15.65 7.46
CA ALA A 377 26.51 17.07 7.75
C ALA A 377 27.87 17.77 7.96
N ALA A 378 28.92 17.02 8.32
CA ALA A 378 30.26 17.53 8.57
C ALA A 378 31.15 17.54 7.31
N ASP A 379 30.84 16.75 6.27
CA ASP A 379 31.52 16.81 4.97
C ASP A 379 30.97 17.98 4.13
N VAL A 380 31.35 19.19 4.51
CA VAL A 380 30.91 20.40 3.81
C VAL A 380 31.66 20.60 2.49
N SER A 381 32.81 19.96 2.30
CA SER A 381 33.58 20.00 1.06
C SER A 381 33.07 19.05 -0.04
N GLY A 382 32.34 18.00 0.36
CA GLY A 382 31.76 17.00 -0.55
C GLY A 382 32.79 16.03 -1.15
N ASP A 383 33.88 15.76 -0.43
CA ASP A 383 34.95 14.85 -0.85
C ASP A 383 34.86 13.45 -0.22
N ASP A 384 33.73 13.16 0.43
CA ASP A 384 33.41 11.95 1.19
C ASP A 384 34.33 11.74 2.41
N ARG A 385 34.94 12.82 2.93
CA ARG A 385 35.82 12.78 4.11
C ARG A 385 35.71 14.02 4.98
N VAL A 386 35.40 13.82 6.27
CA VAL A 386 35.49 14.90 7.26
C VAL A 386 36.94 15.16 7.63
N THR A 387 37.48 16.31 7.24
CA THR A 387 38.86 16.74 7.51
C THR A 387 38.91 18.11 8.19
N SER A 388 40.12 18.61 8.47
CA SER A 388 40.28 19.98 8.95
C SER A 388 39.86 21.04 7.92
N LEU A 389 39.72 20.67 6.65
CA LEU A 389 39.21 21.57 5.61
C LEU A 389 37.74 21.88 5.85
N ASP A 390 36.94 20.88 6.19
CA ASP A 390 35.50 21.03 6.45
C ASP A 390 35.26 21.92 7.66
N ALA A 391 36.03 21.72 8.73
CA ALA A 391 35.98 22.60 9.90
C ALA A 391 36.36 24.07 9.56
N LEU A 392 37.30 24.28 8.62
CA LEU A 392 37.66 25.62 8.16
C LEU A 392 36.53 26.25 7.34
N MET A 393 35.90 25.47 6.45
CA MET A 393 34.78 25.92 5.63
C MET A 393 33.59 26.31 6.51
N ILE A 394 33.26 25.51 7.54
CA ILE A 394 32.25 25.83 8.56
C ILE A 394 32.58 27.17 9.25
N LEU A 395 33.83 27.38 9.66
CA LEU A 395 34.24 28.61 10.31
C LEU A 395 34.17 29.84 9.38
N GLN A 396 34.44 29.66 8.09
CA GLN A 396 34.31 30.73 7.09
C GLN A 396 32.85 31.07 6.81
N ALA A 397 31.97 30.07 6.76
CA ALA A 397 30.54 30.25 6.59
C ALA A 397 29.89 30.90 7.81
N ALA A 398 30.30 30.52 9.03
CA ALA A 398 29.91 31.19 10.28
C ALA A 398 30.33 32.67 10.37
N ALA A 399 31.27 33.10 9.51
CA ALA A 399 31.73 34.48 9.39
C ALA A 399 31.20 35.17 8.13
N ASP A 400 30.15 34.62 7.50
CA ASP A 400 29.52 35.10 6.26
C ASP A 400 30.51 35.29 5.10
N SER A 401 31.63 34.54 5.11
CA SER A 401 32.69 34.67 4.10
C SER A 401 32.49 33.76 2.90
N ILE A 402 31.73 32.66 3.06
CA ILE A 402 31.36 31.69 2.02
C ILE A 402 29.97 31.10 2.31
N GLU A 403 29.32 30.50 1.31
CA GLU A 403 28.15 29.62 1.46
C GLU A 403 28.61 28.14 1.32
N LEU A 404 27.92 27.20 1.97
CA LEU A 404 28.29 25.77 2.07
C LEU A 404 27.42 24.83 1.22
#